data_AF-A0A839SQS8-F1
#
_entry.id   AF-A0A839SQS8-F1
#
_cell.length_a   1.000
_cell.length_b   1.000
_cell.length_c   1.000
_cell.angle_alpha   90.00
_cell.angle_beta   90.00
_cell.angle_gamma   90.00
#
_symmetry.space_group_name_H-M   'P 1'
#
loop_
_entity.id
_entity.type
_entity.pdbx_description
1 polymer ?
#
loop_
_entity_poly.entity_id
_entity_poly.type
_entity_poly.pdbx_seq_one_letter_code
_entity_poly.pdbx_strand_id
1 'polypeptide(L)' 'MKKKNIEAFNKPRPLFSGLKSYSVGEILAAGGTTAFANKMGKSAEGLEDALKKLPKEAFLTEEEFSEAMKTLNENK' A
#
# COMPACT_ATOMS: atom_id res chain seq x y z
N MET A 1 -15.43 23.06 -29.04
CA MET A 1 -14.55 22.20 -28.21
C MET A 1 -14.98 20.74 -28.36
N LYS A 2 -14.12 19.88 -28.91
CA LYS A 2 -14.42 18.44 -29.09
C LYS A 2 -14.24 17.72 -27.75
N LYS A 3 -15.30 17.08 -27.24
CA LYS A 3 -15.24 16.20 -26.08
C LYS A 3 -14.47 14.93 -26.47
N LYS A 4 -13.35 14.66 -25.81
CA LYS A 4 -12.64 13.38 -25.95
C LYS A 4 -13.39 12.35 -25.13
N ASN A 5 -14.01 11.37 -25.79
CA ASN A 5 -14.54 10.18 -25.13
C ASN A 5 -13.36 9.41 -24.56
N ILE A 6 -13.31 9.30 -23.22
CA ILE A 6 -12.37 8.43 -22.55
C ILE A 6 -12.98 7.03 -22.67
N GLU A 7 -12.49 6.23 -23.62
CA GLU A 7 -12.83 4.82 -23.67
C GLU A 7 -12.35 4.17 -22.37
N ALA A 8 -13.30 3.81 -21.51
CA ALA A 8 -13.00 3.08 -20.29
C ALA A 8 -12.34 1.77 -20.69
N PHE A 9 -11.09 1.60 -20.27
CA PHE A 9 -10.22 0.49 -20.60
C PHE A 9 -10.82 -0.83 -20.07
N ASN A 10 -11.63 -1.49 -20.89
CA ASN A 10 -12.36 -2.71 -20.55
C ASN A 10 -11.46 -3.95 -20.73
N LYS A 11 -10.30 -3.96 -20.05
CA LYS A 11 -9.51 -5.17 -19.88
C LYS A 11 -9.97 -5.85 -18.59
N PRO A 12 -10.30 -7.16 -18.58
CA PRO A 12 -10.48 -7.87 -17.33
C PRO A 12 -9.14 -7.84 -16.60
N ARG A 13 -9.02 -6.94 -15.62
CA ARG A 13 -7.91 -6.99 -14.67
C ARG A 13 -8.03 -8.33 -13.95
N PRO A 14 -6.98 -9.18 -13.90
CA PRO A 14 -7.03 -10.37 -13.07
C PRO A 14 -7.38 -9.93 -11.65
N LEU A 15 -8.56 -10.35 -11.18
CA LEU A 15 -9.02 -10.04 -9.83
C LEU A 15 -8.10 -10.83 -8.88
N PHE A 16 -7.09 -10.16 -8.34
CA PHE A 16 -6.30 -10.62 -7.19
C PHE A 16 -5.69 -12.04 -7.28
N SER A 17 -5.52 -12.61 -8.48
CA SER A 17 -5.19 -14.04 -8.65
C SER A 17 -3.80 -14.46 -8.13
N GLY A 18 -3.01 -13.52 -7.60
CA GLY A 18 -1.74 -13.78 -6.91
C GLY A 18 -1.65 -13.24 -5.48
N LEU A 19 -2.70 -12.61 -4.95
CA LEU A 19 -2.68 -12.02 -3.61
C LEU A 19 -3.30 -12.97 -2.60
N LYS A 20 -2.52 -13.38 -1.60
CA LYS A 20 -3.03 -14.16 -0.47
C LYS A 20 -3.92 -13.27 0.40
N SER A 21 -5.20 -13.57 0.44
CA SER A 21 -6.16 -12.99 1.39
C SER A 21 -6.22 -13.85 2.65
N TYR A 22 -6.38 -13.22 3.80
CA TYR A 22 -6.57 -13.91 5.08
C TYR A 22 -7.88 -13.44 5.73
N SER A 23 -8.62 -14.39 6.28
CA SER A 23 -9.87 -14.17 6.99
C SER A 23 -9.64 -13.55 8.37
N VAL A 24 -10.67 -12.88 8.90
CA VAL A 24 -10.64 -12.36 10.27
C VAL A 24 -10.41 -13.48 11.28
N GLY A 25 -10.98 -14.68 11.04
CA GLY A 25 -10.77 -15.84 11.89
C GLY A 25 -9.30 -16.28 11.98
N GLU A 26 -8.58 -16.26 10.85
CA GLU A 26 -7.14 -16.57 10.83
C GLU A 26 -6.31 -15.54 11.58
N ILE A 27 -6.67 -14.26 11.46
CA ILE A 27 -6.01 -13.17 12.17
C ILE A 27 -6.24 -13.31 13.69
N LEU A 28 -7.48 -13.58 14.10
CA LEU A 28 -7.82 -13.78 15.51
C LEU A 28 -7.18 -15.03 16.10
N ALA A 29 -7.18 -16.15 15.37
CA ALA A 29 -6.53 -17.38 15.79
C ALA A 29 -5.01 -17.25 15.94
N ALA A 30 -4.40 -16.33 15.19
CA ALA A 30 -2.99 -15.97 15.36
C ALA A 30 -2.72 -15.05 16.56
N GLY A 31 -3.76 -14.64 17.32
CA GLY A 31 -3.63 -13.74 18.48
C GLY A 31 -3.84 -12.26 18.15
N GLY A 32 -4.48 -11.95 17.02
CA GLY A 32 -4.75 -10.59 16.56
C GLY A 32 -3.80 -10.11 15.46
N THR A 33 -4.01 -8.88 14.99
CA THR A 33 -3.33 -8.31 13.82
C THR A 33 -1.81 -8.23 13.99
N THR A 34 -1.34 -7.81 15.16
CA THR A 34 0.10 -7.69 15.46
C THR A 34 0.80 -9.05 15.47
N ALA A 35 0.21 -10.03 16.15
CA ALA A 35 0.77 -11.38 16.22
C ALA A 35 0.73 -12.07 14.84
N PHE A 36 -0.33 -11.84 14.06
CA PHE A 36 -0.42 -12.30 12.68
C PHE A 36 0.66 -11.69 11.78
N ALA A 37 0.91 -10.38 11.88
CA ALA A 37 1.96 -9.70 11.12
C ALA A 37 3.36 -10.24 11.46
N ASN A 38 3.66 -10.43 12.75
CA ASN A 38 4.90 -11.03 13.21
C ASN A 38 5.07 -12.47 12.69
N LYS A 39 4.00 -13.28 12.70
CA LYS A 39 4.01 -14.64 12.11
C LYS A 39 4.33 -14.64 10.61
N MET A 40 3.98 -13.56 9.90
CA MET A 40 4.29 -13.37 8.48
C MET A 40 5.69 -12.76 8.23
N GLY A 41 6.52 -12.63 9.27
CA GLY A 41 7.83 -11.99 9.18
C GLY A 41 7.76 -10.47 8.96
N LYS A 42 6.60 -9.86 9.19
CA LYS A 42 6.37 -8.42 9.08
C LYS A 42 6.41 -7.78 10.46
N SER A 43 7.59 -7.80 11.09
CA SER A 43 7.82 -7.10 12.35
C SER A 43 8.29 -5.66 12.11
N ALA A 44 8.18 -4.81 13.13
CA ALA A 44 8.69 -3.43 13.09
C ALA A 44 10.22 -3.40 12.86
N GLU A 45 10.95 -4.34 13.48
CA GLU A 45 12.40 -4.49 13.31
C GLU A 45 12.76 -4.83 11.84
N GLY A 46 12.02 -5.77 11.24
CA GLY A 46 12.22 -6.11 9.83
C GLY A 46 11.85 -4.99 8.86
N LEU A 47 10.90 -4.12 9.25
CA LEU A 47 10.52 -2.96 8.48
C LEU A 47 11.65 -1.92 8.45
N GLU A 48 12.30 -1.63 9.57
CA GLU A 48 13.42 -0.67 9.61
C GLU A 48 14.58 -1.11 8.70
N ASP A 49 14.95 -2.39 8.77
CA ASP A 49 15.99 -2.96 7.91
C ASP A 49 15.60 -2.97 6.43
N ALA A 50 14.32 -3.17 6.12
CA ALA A 50 13.81 -3.09 4.75
C ALA A 50 13.85 -1.64 4.23
N LEU A 51 13.46 -0.66 5.06
CA LEU A 51 13.50 0.75 4.70
C LEU A 51 14.94 1.23 4.44
N LYS A 52 15.91 0.80 5.24
CA LYS A 52 17.34 1.13 5.02
C LYS A 52 17.91 0.58 3.71
N LYS A 53 17.33 -0.50 3.17
CA LYS A 53 17.75 -1.13 1.90
C LYS A 53 17.13 -0.46 0.68
N LEU A 54 16.14 0.41 0.86
CA LEU A 54 15.50 1.10 -0.26
C LEU A 54 16.45 2.13 -0.89
N PRO A 55 16.37 2.33 -2.21
CA PRO A 55 17.10 3.40 -2.89
C PRO A 55 16.60 4.76 -2.39
N LYS A 56 17.45 5.79 -2.42
CA LYS A 56 17.09 7.12 -1.90
C LYS A 56 15.91 7.73 -2.64
N GLU A 57 15.78 7.40 -3.92
CA GLU A 57 14.71 7.80 -4.83
C GLU A 57 13.36 7.17 -4.49
N ALA A 58 13.32 6.16 -3.60
CA ALA A 58 12.07 5.60 -3.09
C ALA A 58 11.43 6.45 -1.98
N PHE A 59 12.18 7.41 -1.44
CA PHE A 59 11.68 8.35 -0.43
C PHE A 59 11.30 9.66 -1.10
N LEU A 60 10.22 10.27 -0.60
CA LEU A 60 9.80 11.59 -1.05
C LEU A 60 10.82 12.64 -0.63
N THR A 61 11.05 13.62 -1.49
CA THR A 61 11.71 14.85 -1.07
C THR A 61 10.81 15.67 -0.15
N GLU A 62 11.39 16.67 0.51
CA GLU A 62 10.63 17.55 1.39
C GLU A 62 9.54 18.33 0.63
N GLU A 63 9.82 18.72 -0.61
CA GLU A 63 8.86 19.37 -1.50
C GLU A 63 7.72 18.44 -1.89
N GLU A 64 8.04 17.22 -2.32
CA GLU A 64 7.04 16.20 -2.69
C GLU A 64 6.17 15.82 -1.49
N PHE A 65 6.77 15.74 -0.29
CA PHE A 65 6.04 15.50 0.95
C PHE A 65 5.08 16.66 1.27
N SER A 66 5.55 17.91 1.15
CA SER A 66 4.72 19.10 1.39
C SER A 66 3.53 19.16 0.43
N GLU A 67 3.76 18.86 -0.85
CA GLU A 67 2.71 18.84 -1.87
C GLU A 67 1.70 17.71 -1.60
N ALA A 68 2.16 16.50 -1.32
CA ALA A 68 1.29 15.37 -0.99
C ALA A 68 0.42 15.65 0.25
N MET A 69 0.98 16.31 1.28
CA MET A 69 0.23 16.68 2.48
C MET A 69 -0.83 17.76 2.21
N LYS A 70 -0.55 18.72 1.32
CA LYS A 70 -1.56 19.70 0.89
C LYS A 70 -2.70 19.01 0.15
N THR A 71 -2.39 18.16 -0.83
CA THR A 71 -3.39 17.39 -1.57
C THR A 71 -4.24 16.52 -0.65
N LEU A 72 -3.65 15.87 0.36
CA LEU A 72 -4.39 15.04 1.31
C LEU A 72 -5.37 15.86 2.14
N ASN A 73 -4.98 17.06 2.56
CA ASN A 73 -5.83 17.93 3.39
C ASN A 73 -6.93 18.64 2.60
N GLU A 74 -6.71 18.92 1.31
CA GLU A 74 -7.71 19.51 0.41
C GLU A 74 -8.79 18.50 -0.02
N ASN A 75 -8.50 17.20 0.05
CA ASN A 75 -9.43 16.12 -0.29
C ASN A 75 -10.17 15.52 0.94
N LYS A 76 -10.06 16.14 2.11
CA LYS A 76 -10.87 15.82 3.30
C LYS A 76 -12.13 16.67 3.34
#